data_AF-A0A5S3VS46-F1
#
_entry.id   AF-A0A5S3VS46-F1
#
_cell.length_a   1.000
_cell.length_b   1.000
_cell.length_c   1.000
_cell.angle_alpha   90.00
_cell.angle_beta   90.00
_cell.angle_gamma   90.00
#
_symmetry.space_group_name_H-M   'P 1'
#
loop_
_entity.id
_entity.type
_entity.pdbx_description
1 polymer ?
#
loop_
_entity_poly.entity_id
_entity_poly.type
_entity_poly.pdbx_seq_one_letter_code
_entity_poly.pdbx_strand_id
1 'polypeptide(L)' 'FLTDDLVGSLDKLDKSNIATLDIVEHYYDTIFDRVPWVKEDREKIKQHQILVDSQKENCYLLQIFTKNLFGPIF' A
#
# COMPACT_ATOMS: atom_id res chain seq x y z
N PHE A 1 -5.64 -11.15 2.75
CA PHE A 1 -5.60 -11.79 1.42
C PHE A 1 -4.23 -11.59 0.82
N LEU A 2 -3.71 -12.57 0.06
CA LEU A 2 -2.45 -12.47 -0.67
C LEU A 2 -2.77 -12.30 -2.15
N THR A 3 -1.89 -11.61 -2.87
CA THR A 3 -1.99 -11.40 -4.32
C THR A 3 -0.58 -11.25 -4.89
N ASP A 4 -0.38 -11.73 -6.12
CA ASP A 4 0.88 -11.60 -6.85
C ASP A 4 1.00 -10.26 -7.58
N ASP A 5 -0.10 -9.50 -7.67
CA ASP A 5 -0.16 -8.16 -8.27
C ASP A 5 -1.03 -7.24 -7.41
N LEU A 6 -0.44 -6.70 -6.34
CA LEU A 6 -1.16 -5.84 -5.40
C LEU A 6 -1.63 -4.55 -6.06
N VAL A 7 -0.78 -3.91 -6.87
CA VAL A 7 -1.11 -2.64 -7.52
C VAL A 7 -2.24 -2.82 -8.52
N GLY A 8 -2.18 -3.81 -9.41
CA GLY A 8 -3.26 -4.10 -10.36
C GLY A 8 -4.52 -4.64 -9.69
N SER A 9 -4.41 -5.28 -8.52
CA SER A 9 -5.57 -5.66 -7.71
C SER A 9 -6.29 -4.41 -7.14
N LEU A 10 -5.53 -3.40 -6.73
CA LEU A 10 -6.07 -2.16 -6.18
C LEU A 10 -6.62 -1.21 -7.25
N ASP A 11 -6.09 -1.26 -8.48
CA ASP A 11 -6.67 -0.59 -9.65
C ASP A 11 -8.12 -1.05 -9.91
N LYS A 12 -8.44 -2.30 -9.58
CA LYS A 12 -9.78 -2.91 -9.75
C LYS A 12 -10.66 -2.75 -8.52
N LEU A 13 -10.12 -2.29 -7.40
CA LEU A 13 -10.86 -2.14 -6.16
C LEU A 13 -11.70 -0.86 -6.22
N ASP A 14 -12.99 -0.98 -5.93
CA ASP A 14 -13.87 0.18 -5.87
C ASP A 14 -13.63 0.96 -4.56
N LYS A 15 -12.89 2.06 -4.67
CA LYS A 15 -12.59 2.96 -3.55
C LYS A 15 -13.83 3.62 -2.94
N SER A 16 -14.97 3.62 -3.63
CA SER A 16 -16.23 4.11 -3.05
C SER A 16 -16.81 3.17 -1.99
N ASN A 17 -16.46 1.88 -2.06
CA ASN A 17 -16.96 0.84 -1.16
C ASN A 17 -15.94 0.42 -0.09
N ILE A 18 -14.64 0.56 -0.36
CA ILE A 18 -13.58 0.15 0.55
C ILE A 18 -12.62 1.32 0.77
N ALA A 19 -12.71 1.92 1.95
CA ALA A 19 -11.79 2.96 2.38
C ALA A 19 -10.49 2.35 2.93
N THR A 20 -9.36 2.93 2.55
CA THR A 20 -8.02 2.56 3.04
C THR A 20 -7.56 3.52 4.14
N LEU A 21 -6.55 3.16 4.92
CA LEU A 21 -5.94 4.09 5.88
C LEU A 21 -5.37 5.33 5.16
N ASP A 22 -5.34 6.46 5.88
CA ASP A 22 -4.76 7.72 5.41
C ASP A 22 -3.30 7.79 5.87
N ILE A 23 -2.36 7.63 4.94
CA ILE A 23 -0.93 7.69 5.16
C ILE A 23 -0.42 9.09 4.79
N VAL A 24 0.40 9.69 5.65
CA VAL A 24 0.97 11.02 5.42
C VAL A 24 1.91 11.01 4.21
N GLU A 25 1.85 12.06 3.39
CA GLU A 25 2.62 12.16 2.14
C GLU A 25 4.12 11.97 2.34
N HIS A 26 4.67 12.54 3.41
CA HIS A 26 6.09 12.47 3.77
C HIS A 26 6.63 11.03 3.94
N TYR A 27 5.75 10.05 4.19
CA TYR A 27 6.16 8.64 4.19
C TYR A 27 6.76 8.24 2.82
N TYR A 28 6.13 8.66 1.73
CA TYR A 28 6.53 8.31 0.37
C TYR A 28 7.80 9.01 -0.08
N ASP A 29 8.08 10.18 0.47
CA ASP A 29 9.29 10.96 0.15
C ASP A 29 10.57 10.22 0.58
N THR A 30 10.50 9.41 1.64
CA THR A 30 11.69 8.76 2.23
C THR A 30 11.73 7.25 2.01
N ILE A 31 10.59 6.60 1.78
CA ILE A 31 10.55 5.13 1.71
C ILE A 31 11.28 4.57 0.48
N PHE A 32 11.22 5.27 -0.65
CA PHE A 32 11.87 4.82 -1.88
C PHE A 32 13.39 5.00 -1.84
N ASP A 33 13.90 5.89 -1.00
CA ASP A 33 15.35 6.00 -0.74
C ASP A 33 15.83 4.85 0.14
N ARG A 34 14.99 4.41 1.09
CA ARG A 34 15.26 3.26 1.96
C ARG A 34 15.16 1.93 1.22
N VAL A 35 14.27 1.84 0.22
CA VAL A 35 14.00 0.63 -0.57
C VAL A 35 14.04 0.98 -2.07
N PRO A 36 15.24 1.29 -2.64
CA PRO A 36 15.34 1.77 -4.02
C PRO A 36 15.02 0.71 -5.07
N TRP A 37 15.00 -0.56 -4.69
CA TRP A 37 14.72 -1.71 -5.55
C TRP A 37 13.24 -2.08 -5.67
N VAL A 38 12.32 -1.24 -5.17
CA VAL A 38 10.88 -1.37 -5.47
C VAL A 38 10.67 -1.28 -6.98
N LYS A 39 9.93 -2.24 -7.55
CA LYS A 39 9.76 -2.36 -9.00
C LYS A 39 8.43 -1.79 -9.50
N GLU A 40 7.44 -1.70 -8.63
CA GLU A 40 6.12 -1.18 -8.95
C GLU A 40 6.14 0.34 -9.08
N ASP A 41 5.11 0.87 -9.73
CA ASP A 41 4.93 2.30 -9.92
C ASP A 41 4.76 3.01 -8.57
N ARG A 42 5.73 3.87 -8.24
CA ARG A 42 5.80 4.64 -6.99
C ARG A 42 4.61 5.58 -6.81
N GLU A 43 4.12 6.16 -7.90
CA GLU A 43 2.94 7.02 -7.87
C GLU A 43 1.68 6.22 -7.58
N LYS A 44 1.55 5.02 -8.17
CA LYS A 44 0.43 4.13 -7.84
C LYS A 44 0.50 3.65 -6.39
N ILE A 45 1.69 3.29 -5.88
CA ILE A 45 1.90 2.94 -4.47
C ILE A 45 1.37 4.07 -3.56
N LYS A 46 1.73 5.32 -3.87
CA LYS A 46 1.25 6.51 -3.13
C LYS A 46 -0.26 6.70 -3.27
N GLN A 47 -0.80 6.68 -4.48
CA GLN A 47 -2.24 6.86 -4.75
C GLN A 47 -3.12 5.80 -4.08
N HIS A 48 -2.61 4.57 -3.95
CA HIS A 48 -3.31 3.48 -3.28
C HIS A 48 -3.02 3.37 -1.79
N GLN A 49 -2.18 4.25 -1.23
CA GLN A 49 -1.85 4.22 0.19
C GLN A 49 -1.22 2.87 0.60
N ILE A 50 -0.35 2.33 -0.27
CA ILE A 50 0.38 1.09 -0.03
C ILE A 50 1.60 1.39 0.85
N LEU A 51 1.84 0.55 1.86
CA LEU A 51 3.04 0.53 2.67
C LEU A 51 4.08 -0.39 2.02
N VAL A 52 5.32 0.07 2.01
CA VAL A 52 6.50 -0.69 1.61
C VAL A 52 7.34 -0.98 2.85
N ASP A 53 7.75 -2.23 3.02
CA ASP A 53 8.75 -2.61 4.01
C ASP A 53 9.82 -3.51 3.38
N SER A 54 11.00 -3.58 4.00
CA SER A 54 12.09 -4.43 3.52
C SER A 54 12.97 -4.92 4.67
N GLN A 55 13.36 -6.20 4.58
CA GLN A 55 14.24 -6.85 5.55
C GLN A 55 15.64 -7.17 4.99
N LYS A 56 15.81 -7.12 3.66
CA LYS A 56 17.07 -7.42 2.98
C LYS A 56 17.09 -6.78 1.60
N GLU A 57 18.29 -6.60 1.06
CA GLU A 57 18.50 -6.07 -0.29
C GLU A 57 17.73 -6.89 -1.34
N ASN A 58 17.16 -6.19 -2.34
CA ASN A 58 16.37 -6.77 -3.42
C ASN A 58 15.14 -7.59 -2.99
N CYS A 59 14.67 -7.39 -1.75
CA CYS A 59 13.44 -7.96 -1.23
C CYS A 59 12.61 -6.88 -0.56
N TYR A 60 11.29 -6.91 -0.73
CA TYR A 60 10.39 -5.99 -0.08
C TYR A 60 9.00 -6.61 0.03
N LEU A 61 8.19 -6.05 0.90
CA LEU A 61 6.81 -6.41 1.14
C LEU A 61 5.93 -5.21 0.86
N LEU A 62 4.87 -5.42 0.09
CA LEU A 62 3.83 -4.43 -0.13
C LEU A 62 2.60 -4.80 0.70
N GLN A 63 2.06 -3.84 1.45
CA GLN A 63 0.90 -4.05 2.31
C GLN A 63 -0.07 -2.89 2.21
N ILE A 64 -1.34 -3.17 2.49
CA ILE A 64 -2.38 -2.14 2.58
C ILE A 64 -3.38 -2.54 3.66
N PHE A 65 -3.89 -1.54 4.36
CA PHE A 65 -4.91 -1.72 5.39
C PHE A 65 -6.17 -0.92 5.05
N THR A 66 -7.32 -1.57 5.16
CA THR A 66 -8.61 -0.90 5.07
C THR A 66 -8.94 -0.22 6.39
N LYS A 67 -9.76 0.82 6.36
CA LYS A 67 -10.48 1.28 7.55
C LYS A 67 -11.39 0.14 8.06
N ASN A 68 -11.83 0.24 9.32
CA ASN A 68 -12.76 -0.74 9.88
C ASN A 68 -14.02 -0.81 8.99
N LEU A 69 -14.25 -1.98 8.39
CA LEU A 69 -15.40 -2.21 7.49
C LEU A 69 -16.70 -2.49 8.27
N PHE A 70 -16.56 -3.05 9.47
CA PHE A 70 -17.66 -3.22 10.42
C PHE A 70 -17.35 -2.34 11.62
N GLY A 71 -18.26 -1.42 11.96
CA GLY A 71 -18.15 -0.57 13.14
C GLY A 71 -18.13 -1.38 14.45
N PRO A 72 -17.92 -0.73 15.62
CA PRO A 72 -17.97 -1.44 16.89
C PRO A 72 -19.27 -2.24 16.98
N ILE A 73 -19.13 -3.55 17.17
CA ILE A 73 -20.25 -4.42 17.48
C ILE A 73 -20.63 -4.06 18.92
N PHE A 74 -21.73 -3.32 19.08
CA PHE A 74 -22.35 -3.06 20.39
C PHE A 74 -23.23 -4.24 20.78
#